data_AF-I0HC11-F1
#
_entry.id   AF-I0HC11-F1
#
_cell.length_a   1.000
_cell.length_b   1.000
_cell.length_c   1.000
_cell.angle_alpha   90.00
_cell.angle_beta   90.00
_cell.angle_gamma   90.00
#
_symmetry.space_group_name_H-M   'P 1'
#
loop_
_entity.id
_entity.type
_entity.pdbx_description
1 polymer ?
#
loop_
_entity_poly.entity_id
_entity_poly.type
_entity_poly.pdbx_seq_one_letter_code
_entity_poly.pdbx_strand_id
1 'polypeptide(L)'
;MTDPALTRADTELERLENALTAMAANLVELDENPDRKELGATALTGRTATAWADAEDALARLWQGHRQLGEVIAQARALRGQRRVDAQAYTRLVLGGSITLSTSTVPLAQRGLLGAGQVSTVCSPADLLAVMESAFATAVDVVATAGERWRTLLPGAADAAAALAHARALSGSALLDDADRLLTAFTGALASDPLSADPSVLARARELIARADAERTSASELRAWLEQRLRDARQLCAEIETAARAADAARSAAAGRFPEHTLSRVRGEDPRTELAGIDALAAAGQWPLIAPRLTTWNRRATERLTALRAAAAHNAGLLAERNELRGRLDAYRAKALRRGLGEDGTLTPLADAARTALYQAPCDLNAARAAVGAYQEALSTTIAARDAR
;
A
#
# COMPACT_ATOMS: atom_id res chain seq x y z
N MET A 1 -40.92 74.98 -0.69
CA MET A 1 -40.25 74.07 -1.65
C MET A 1 -38.99 73.57 -0.99
N THR A 2 -38.99 72.32 -0.54
CA THR A 2 -37.80 71.64 -0.04
C THR A 2 -36.81 71.53 -1.20
N ASP A 3 -35.61 72.06 -1.02
CA ASP A 3 -34.57 72.04 -2.04
C ASP A 3 -34.17 70.57 -2.31
N PRO A 4 -34.34 70.04 -3.55
CA PRO A 4 -34.07 68.63 -3.87
C PRO A 4 -32.61 68.22 -3.60
N ALA A 5 -31.66 69.16 -3.61
CA ALA A 5 -30.27 68.90 -3.25
C ALA A 5 -30.08 68.60 -1.75
N LEU A 6 -30.86 69.27 -0.89
CA LEU A 6 -30.87 69.05 0.57
C LEU A 6 -31.43 67.68 0.94
N THR A 7 -32.55 67.27 0.32
CA THR A 7 -33.13 65.93 0.56
C THR A 7 -32.17 64.83 0.14
N ARG A 8 -31.48 64.99 -0.99
CA ARG A 8 -30.47 64.02 -1.46
C ARG A 8 -29.27 63.94 -0.50
N ALA A 9 -28.82 65.07 0.02
CA ALA A 9 -27.74 65.11 1.01
C ALA A 9 -28.16 64.47 2.36
N ASP A 10 -29.41 64.67 2.80
CA ASP A 10 -29.94 64.01 4.01
C ASP A 10 -29.99 62.48 3.84
N THR A 11 -30.48 61.97 2.70
CA THR A 11 -30.48 60.53 2.41
C THR A 11 -29.07 59.93 2.35
N GLU A 12 -28.11 60.65 1.75
CA GLU A 12 -26.73 60.18 1.70
C GLU A 12 -26.07 60.21 3.08
N LEU A 13 -26.37 61.21 3.92
CA LEU A 13 -25.88 61.26 5.29
C LEU A 13 -26.38 60.06 6.12
N GLU A 14 -27.68 59.74 6.03
CA GLU A 14 -28.24 58.54 6.69
C GLU A 14 -27.57 57.24 6.19
N ARG A 15 -27.31 57.13 4.89
CA ARG A 15 -26.58 55.99 4.32
C ARG A 15 -25.16 55.87 4.87
N LEU A 16 -24.42 56.98 4.93
CA LEU A 16 -23.04 57.02 5.44
C LEU A 16 -22.99 56.66 6.94
N GLU A 17 -23.96 57.12 7.73
CA GLU A 17 -24.05 56.79 9.17
C GLU A 17 -24.30 55.30 9.42
N ASN A 18 -25.23 54.71 8.66
CA ASN A 18 -25.51 53.28 8.71
C ASN A 18 -24.29 52.46 8.26
N ALA A 19 -23.63 52.88 7.17
CA ALA A 19 -22.42 52.24 6.67
C ALA A 19 -21.28 52.29 7.69
N LEU A 20 -21.03 53.45 8.31
CA LEU A 20 -19.98 53.61 9.33
C LEU A 20 -20.21 52.66 10.52
N THR A 21 -21.45 52.54 10.99
CA THR A 21 -21.81 51.65 12.10
C THR A 21 -21.63 50.18 11.73
N ALA A 22 -22.08 49.77 10.55
CA ALA A 22 -21.92 48.41 10.06
C ALA A 22 -20.44 48.03 9.88
N MET A 23 -19.62 48.95 9.36
CA MET A 23 -18.18 48.73 9.21
C MET A 23 -17.48 48.55 10.55
N ALA A 24 -17.81 49.36 11.55
CA ALA A 24 -17.24 49.22 12.89
C ALA A 24 -17.55 47.83 13.48
N ALA A 25 -18.78 47.34 13.31
CA ALA A 25 -19.16 46.00 13.75
C ALA A 25 -18.37 44.90 13.02
N ASN A 26 -18.29 44.97 11.69
CA ASN A 26 -17.57 43.99 10.87
C ASN A 26 -16.06 43.97 11.15
N LEU A 27 -15.45 45.12 11.48
CA LEU A 27 -14.04 45.19 11.84
C LEU A 27 -13.76 44.52 13.20
N VAL A 28 -14.66 44.69 14.17
CA VAL A 28 -14.57 44.00 15.46
C VAL A 28 -14.72 42.49 15.25
N GLU A 29 -15.68 42.05 14.45
CA GLU A 29 -15.84 40.63 14.12
C GLU A 29 -14.60 40.04 13.42
N LEU A 30 -13.99 40.79 12.50
CA LEU A 30 -12.73 40.40 11.86
C LEU A 30 -11.58 40.31 12.88
N ASP A 31 -11.49 41.24 13.84
CA ASP A 31 -10.50 41.22 14.92
C ASP A 31 -10.69 40.01 15.86
N GLU A 32 -11.93 39.59 16.07
CA GLU A 32 -12.27 38.44 16.88
C GLU A 32 -12.04 37.09 16.18
N ASN A 33 -11.95 37.09 14.85
CA ASN A 33 -11.78 35.89 14.02
C ASN A 33 -10.54 35.06 14.44
N PRO A 34 -10.69 33.74 14.67
CA PRO A 34 -9.59 32.87 15.10
C PRO A 34 -8.45 32.79 14.07
N ASP A 35 -8.76 32.68 12.77
CA ASP A 35 -7.76 32.54 11.70
C ASP A 35 -6.88 33.80 11.62
N ARG A 36 -7.48 34.97 11.82
CA ARG A 36 -6.76 36.24 11.90
C ARG A 36 -5.83 36.28 13.13
N LYS A 37 -6.32 35.85 14.30
CA LYS A 37 -5.52 35.80 15.52
C LYS A 37 -4.33 34.86 15.37
N GLU A 38 -4.51 33.73 14.69
CA GLU A 38 -3.39 32.82 14.39
C GLU A 38 -2.35 33.45 13.45
N LEU A 39 -2.79 34.16 12.40
CA LEU A 39 -1.88 34.92 11.52
C LEU A 39 -1.09 35.98 12.29
N GLY A 40 -1.72 36.68 13.25
CA GLY A 40 -1.04 37.67 14.07
C GLY A 40 -0.12 37.09 15.16
N ALA A 41 -0.36 35.86 15.59
CA ALA A 41 0.44 35.19 16.63
C ALA A 41 1.67 34.45 16.08
N THR A 42 1.65 34.11 14.79
CA THR A 42 2.69 33.31 14.14
C THR A 42 3.75 34.18 13.45
N ALA A 43 5.00 33.73 13.44
CA ALA A 43 6.06 34.40 12.68
C ALA A 43 5.91 34.04 11.18
N LEU A 44 5.09 34.82 10.48
CA LEU A 44 4.79 34.60 9.07
C LEU A 44 6.03 34.80 8.18
N THR A 45 6.08 34.05 7.09
CA THR A 45 7.17 34.11 6.10
C THR A 45 6.62 34.14 4.67
N GLY A 46 7.47 34.52 3.70
CA GLY A 46 7.17 34.39 2.28
C GLY A 46 5.96 35.19 1.80
N ARG A 47 5.07 34.51 1.06
CA ARG A 47 3.90 35.16 0.44
C ARG A 47 2.85 35.55 1.48
N THR A 48 2.64 34.71 2.48
CA THR A 48 1.69 35.01 3.56
C THR A 48 2.13 36.22 4.36
N ALA A 49 3.43 36.36 4.67
CA ALA A 49 3.94 37.56 5.35
C ALA A 49 3.70 38.85 4.54
N THR A 50 3.96 38.80 3.22
CA THR A 50 3.77 39.97 2.34
C THR A 50 2.29 40.33 2.26
N ALA A 51 1.43 39.36 1.98
CA ALA A 51 -0.01 39.56 1.88
C ALA A 51 -0.63 40.04 3.21
N TRP A 52 -0.14 39.54 4.34
CA TRP A 52 -0.59 39.94 5.66
C TRP A 52 -0.13 41.35 6.03
N ALA A 53 1.12 41.72 5.74
CA ALA A 53 1.60 43.08 5.94
C ALA A 53 0.80 44.10 5.10
N ASP A 54 0.53 43.78 3.83
CA ASP A 54 -0.31 44.61 2.96
C ASP A 54 -1.74 44.74 3.50
N ALA A 55 -2.29 43.66 4.07
CA ALA A 55 -3.61 43.65 4.70
C ALA A 55 -3.64 44.47 6.01
N GLU A 56 -2.63 44.35 6.86
CA GLU A 56 -2.48 45.15 8.09
C GLU A 56 -2.39 46.64 7.77
N ASP A 57 -1.58 47.01 6.77
CA ASP A 57 -1.46 48.37 6.27
C ASP A 57 -2.79 48.89 5.71
N ALA A 58 -3.54 48.04 4.98
CA ALA A 58 -4.86 48.37 4.47
C ALA A 58 -5.88 48.57 5.61
N LEU A 59 -5.85 47.73 6.65
CA LEU A 59 -6.69 47.85 7.83
C LEU A 59 -6.35 49.12 8.64
N ALA A 60 -5.08 49.47 8.78
CA ALA A 60 -4.65 50.70 9.43
C ALA A 60 -5.15 51.94 8.69
N ARG A 61 -5.04 51.96 7.35
CA ARG A 61 -5.61 53.01 6.50
C ARG A 61 -7.13 53.06 6.60
N LEU A 62 -7.79 51.91 6.70
CA LEU A 62 -9.24 51.82 6.88
C LEU A 62 -9.68 52.46 8.19
N TRP A 63 -9.00 52.18 9.31
CA TRP A 63 -9.30 52.83 10.60
C TRP A 63 -9.07 54.34 10.57
N GLN A 64 -8.05 54.81 9.85
CA GLN A 64 -7.87 56.24 9.62
C GLN A 64 -9.02 56.84 8.80
N GLY A 65 -9.44 56.18 7.72
CA GLY A 65 -10.59 56.57 6.91
C GLY A 65 -11.89 56.59 7.71
N HIS A 66 -12.12 55.60 8.57
CA HIS A 66 -13.27 55.55 9.47
C HIS A 66 -13.33 56.76 10.42
N ARG A 67 -12.19 57.16 11.01
CA ARG A 67 -12.12 58.37 11.84
C ARG A 67 -12.42 59.64 11.03
N GLN A 68 -11.82 59.78 9.85
CA GLN A 68 -12.06 60.93 8.96
C GLN A 68 -13.52 61.03 8.51
N LEU A 69 -14.13 59.89 8.14
CA LEU A 69 -15.54 59.82 7.76
C LEU A 69 -16.45 60.17 8.94
N GLY A 70 -16.13 59.68 10.15
CA GLY A 70 -16.85 60.04 11.37
C GLY A 70 -16.80 61.53 11.71
N GLU A 71 -15.63 62.17 11.52
CA GLU A 71 -15.48 63.62 11.69
C GLU A 71 -16.34 64.41 10.70
N VAL A 72 -16.35 64.01 9.42
CA VAL A 72 -17.18 64.64 8.38
C VAL A 72 -18.67 64.48 8.67
N ILE A 73 -19.11 63.30 9.08
CA ILE A 73 -20.50 63.04 9.49
C ILE A 73 -20.89 63.91 10.70
N ALA A 74 -20.01 64.03 11.70
CA ALA A 74 -20.26 64.89 12.85
C ALA A 74 -20.37 66.38 12.45
N GLN A 75 -19.52 66.85 11.54
CA GLN A 75 -19.59 68.21 10.99
C GLN A 75 -20.86 68.43 10.17
N ALA A 76 -21.28 67.44 9.36
CA ALA A 76 -22.51 67.50 8.58
C ALA A 76 -23.76 67.57 9.48
N ARG A 77 -23.82 66.75 10.54
CA ARG A 77 -24.87 66.84 11.58
C ARG A 77 -24.89 68.20 12.27
N ALA A 78 -23.72 68.73 12.64
CA ALA A 78 -23.62 70.02 13.30
C ALA A 78 -24.12 71.17 12.40
N LEU A 79 -23.80 71.14 11.10
CA LEU A 79 -24.31 72.11 10.12
C LEU A 79 -25.82 72.00 9.91
N ARG A 80 -26.35 70.76 9.89
CA ARG A 80 -27.79 70.52 9.75
C ARG A 80 -28.59 70.97 10.97
N GLY A 81 -28.02 70.87 12.18
CA GLY A 81 -28.64 71.27 13.45
C GLY A 81 -28.66 72.78 13.74
N GLN A 82 -28.08 73.62 12.89
CA GLN A 82 -28.09 75.08 13.07
C GLN A 82 -29.45 75.70 12.74
N ARG A 83 -29.83 76.78 13.45
CA ARG A 83 -31.07 77.55 13.19
C ARG A 83 -31.19 78.11 11.77
N ARG A 84 -30.07 78.28 11.07
CA ARG A 84 -29.98 78.68 9.66
C ARG A 84 -28.96 77.77 8.97
N VAL A 85 -29.43 76.84 8.14
CA VAL A 85 -28.57 75.87 7.45
C VAL A 85 -28.00 76.50 6.19
N ASP A 86 -26.67 76.49 6.05
CA ASP A 86 -26.02 76.76 4.78
C ASP A 86 -26.14 75.51 3.88
N ALA A 87 -27.19 75.49 3.06
CA ALA A 87 -27.52 74.38 2.17
C ALA A 87 -26.37 74.03 1.21
N GLN A 88 -25.60 75.03 0.77
CA GLN A 88 -24.53 74.83 -0.20
C GLN A 88 -23.27 74.25 0.45
N ALA A 89 -22.93 74.72 1.65
CA ALA A 89 -21.84 74.14 2.45
C ALA A 89 -22.16 72.69 2.86
N TYR A 90 -23.40 72.41 3.28
CA TYR A 90 -23.85 71.08 3.65
C TYR A 90 -23.82 70.09 2.47
N THR A 91 -24.39 70.48 1.33
CA THR A 91 -24.42 69.65 0.11
C THR A 91 -23.00 69.35 -0.37
N ARG A 92 -22.08 70.33 -0.31
CA ARG A 92 -20.67 70.12 -0.67
C ARG A 92 -19.97 69.17 0.30
N LEU A 93 -20.23 69.29 1.60
CA LEU A 93 -19.63 68.44 2.62
C LEU A 93 -19.98 66.96 2.44
N VAL A 94 -21.26 66.67 2.13
CA VAL A 94 -21.78 65.30 2.02
C VAL A 94 -21.58 64.69 0.63
N LEU A 95 -21.85 65.46 -0.43
CA LEU A 95 -21.84 64.95 -1.82
C LEU A 95 -20.60 65.38 -2.63
N GLY A 96 -19.82 66.33 -2.13
CA GLY A 96 -18.65 66.87 -2.81
C GLY A 96 -17.32 66.36 -2.23
N GLY A 97 -16.22 66.73 -2.88
CA GLY A 97 -14.87 66.46 -2.40
C GLY A 97 -14.58 67.27 -1.14
N SER A 98 -14.70 66.63 0.02
CA SER A 98 -14.56 67.30 1.32
C SER A 98 -13.49 66.69 2.20
N ILE A 99 -12.96 65.54 1.81
CA ILE A 99 -11.91 64.83 2.53
C ILE A 99 -10.61 65.01 1.76
N THR A 100 -9.62 65.63 2.40
CA THR A 100 -8.28 65.78 1.81
C THR A 100 -7.45 64.54 2.16
N LEU A 101 -7.16 63.70 1.17
CA LEU A 101 -6.47 62.42 1.35
C LEU A 101 -4.95 62.58 1.47
N SER A 102 -4.35 63.46 0.67
CA SER A 102 -2.90 63.68 0.67
C SER A 102 -2.55 65.06 0.13
N THR A 103 -1.65 65.75 0.81
CA THR A 103 -1.06 67.01 0.37
C THR A 103 0.39 66.75 -0.02
N SER A 104 0.68 66.75 -1.31
CA SER A 104 2.05 66.61 -1.82
C SER A 104 2.63 68.00 -2.07
N THR A 105 3.80 68.29 -1.47
CA THR A 105 4.55 69.51 -1.76
C THR A 105 5.26 69.37 -3.10
N VAL A 106 4.84 70.14 -4.10
CA VAL A 106 5.49 70.15 -5.40
C VAL A 106 6.85 70.84 -5.25
N PRO A 107 7.99 70.22 -5.60
CA PRO A 107 9.30 70.86 -5.54
C PRO A 107 9.35 72.14 -6.39
N LEU A 108 10.08 73.17 -5.95
CA LEU A 108 10.13 74.49 -6.62
C LEU A 108 10.49 74.38 -8.12
N ALA A 109 11.35 73.42 -8.49
CA ALA A 109 11.76 73.16 -9.87
C ALA A 109 10.62 72.66 -10.79
N GLN A 110 9.51 72.19 -10.23
CA GLN A 110 8.32 71.72 -10.93
C GLN A 110 7.13 72.70 -10.80
N ARG A 111 7.34 73.87 -10.18
CA ARG A 111 6.30 74.91 -10.05
C ARG A 111 6.38 75.91 -11.21
N GLY A 112 5.26 76.17 -11.86
CA GLY A 112 5.10 77.36 -12.71
C GLY A 112 5.03 78.65 -11.87
N LEU A 113 5.23 79.82 -12.48
CA LEU A 113 5.23 81.14 -11.81
C LEU A 113 3.94 81.44 -11.00
N LEU A 114 2.83 80.76 -11.32
CA LEU A 114 1.53 80.84 -10.65
C LEU A 114 1.05 79.48 -10.07
N GLY A 115 1.91 78.46 -10.03
CA GLY A 115 1.54 77.10 -9.60
C GLY A 115 1.48 76.97 -8.08
N ALA A 116 0.42 76.33 -7.57
CA ALA A 116 0.27 76.04 -6.14
C ALA A 116 1.43 75.17 -5.62
N GLY A 117 2.00 75.55 -4.47
CA GLY A 117 3.12 74.82 -3.86
C GLY A 117 2.76 73.45 -3.27
N GLN A 118 1.46 73.14 -3.22
CA GLN A 118 0.91 71.88 -2.76
C GLN A 118 -0.21 71.41 -3.70
N VAL A 119 -0.23 70.12 -4.00
CA VAL A 119 -1.37 69.46 -4.66
C VAL A 119 -2.06 68.59 -3.61
N SER A 120 -3.30 68.95 -3.28
CA SER A 120 -4.19 68.18 -2.42
C SER A 120 -5.11 67.31 -3.26
N THR A 121 -5.05 65.99 -3.12
CA THR A 121 -6.10 65.11 -3.64
C THR A 121 -7.28 65.12 -2.67
N VAL A 122 -8.46 65.46 -3.20
CA VAL A 122 -9.71 65.54 -2.42
C VAL A 122 -10.65 64.45 -2.92
N CYS A 123 -11.26 63.69 -2.01
CA CYS A 123 -12.26 62.68 -2.33
C CYS A 123 -13.60 62.99 -1.66
N SER A 124 -14.69 62.46 -2.23
CA SER A 124 -15.98 62.49 -1.56
C SER A 124 -16.04 61.47 -0.42
N PRO A 125 -16.94 61.63 0.56
CA PRO A 125 -17.21 60.62 1.58
C PRO A 125 -17.58 59.25 0.99
N ALA A 126 -18.31 59.23 -0.12
CA ALA A 126 -18.68 58.00 -0.82
C ALA A 126 -17.48 57.31 -1.48
N ASP A 127 -16.55 58.07 -2.06
CA ASP A 127 -15.32 57.52 -2.64
C ASP A 127 -14.42 56.91 -1.55
N LEU A 128 -14.30 57.59 -0.40
CA LEU A 128 -13.56 57.07 0.75
C LEU A 128 -14.18 55.75 1.24
N LEU A 129 -15.52 55.70 1.34
CA LEU A 129 -16.23 54.50 1.73
C LEU A 129 -15.95 53.33 0.77
N ALA A 130 -15.98 53.56 -0.55
CA ALA A 130 -15.68 52.54 -1.55
C ALA A 130 -14.23 52.03 -1.46
N VAL A 131 -13.26 52.92 -1.23
CA VAL A 131 -11.86 52.54 -1.02
C VAL A 131 -11.70 51.70 0.26
N MET A 132 -12.39 52.08 1.34
CA MET A 132 -12.39 51.34 2.59
C MET A 132 -13.04 49.95 2.44
N GLU A 133 -14.13 49.83 1.69
CA GLU A 133 -14.79 48.54 1.42
C GLU A 133 -13.86 47.59 0.64
N SER A 134 -13.15 48.10 -0.37
CA SER A 134 -12.16 47.33 -1.13
C SER A 134 -10.98 46.87 -0.25
N ALA A 135 -10.48 47.75 0.64
CA ALA A 135 -9.44 47.42 1.59
C ALA A 135 -9.88 46.32 2.58
N PHE A 136 -11.12 46.40 3.09
CA PHE A 136 -11.70 45.39 3.96
C PHE A 136 -11.82 44.03 3.25
N ALA A 137 -12.35 44.02 2.03
CA ALA A 137 -12.50 42.81 1.23
C ALA A 137 -11.14 42.11 1.00
N THR A 138 -10.09 42.89 0.72
CA THR A 138 -8.72 42.36 0.55
C THR A 138 -8.21 41.70 1.83
N ALA A 139 -8.40 42.34 2.98
CA ALA A 139 -7.96 41.77 4.27
C ALA A 139 -8.72 40.49 4.63
N VAL A 140 -10.04 40.47 4.41
CA VAL A 140 -10.87 39.28 4.64
C VAL A 140 -10.47 38.13 3.72
N ASP A 141 -10.18 38.40 2.44
CA ASP A 141 -9.78 37.39 1.46
C ASP A 141 -8.47 36.69 1.88
N VAL A 142 -7.48 37.44 2.37
CA VAL A 142 -6.21 36.88 2.87
C VAL A 142 -6.45 35.96 4.07
N VAL A 143 -7.23 36.41 5.06
CA VAL A 143 -7.55 35.61 6.27
C VAL A 143 -8.32 34.35 5.89
N ALA A 144 -9.38 34.50 5.08
CA ALA A 144 -10.24 33.39 4.68
C ALA A 144 -9.46 32.35 3.85
N THR A 145 -8.60 32.80 2.93
CA THR A 145 -7.78 31.90 2.11
C THR A 145 -6.75 31.15 2.96
N ALA A 146 -6.08 31.82 3.89
CA ALA A 146 -5.14 31.16 4.81
C ALA A 146 -5.86 30.13 5.71
N GLY A 147 -6.99 30.52 6.31
CA GLY A 147 -7.82 29.62 7.12
C GLY A 147 -8.34 28.41 6.35
N GLU A 148 -8.77 28.59 5.10
CA GLU A 148 -9.17 27.48 4.23
C GLU A 148 -8.02 26.53 3.92
N ARG A 149 -6.82 27.06 3.67
CA ARG A 149 -5.61 26.25 3.45
C ARG A 149 -5.29 25.39 4.67
N TRP A 150 -5.34 25.96 5.87
CA TRP A 150 -5.15 25.20 7.11
C TRP A 150 -6.21 24.11 7.27
N ARG A 151 -7.50 24.46 7.17
CA ARG A 151 -8.61 23.50 7.33
C ARG A 151 -8.55 22.35 6.31
N THR A 152 -8.13 22.63 5.08
CA THR A 152 -8.02 21.61 4.04
C THR A 152 -6.75 20.74 4.19
N LEU A 153 -5.61 21.33 4.55
CA LEU A 153 -4.31 20.63 4.50
C LEU A 153 -3.88 20.02 5.84
N LEU A 154 -4.28 20.58 6.99
CA LEU A 154 -3.90 20.09 8.31
C LEU A 154 -4.35 18.65 8.59
N PRO A 155 -5.62 18.25 8.36
CA PRO A 155 -6.03 16.86 8.59
C PRO A 155 -5.19 15.90 7.75
N GLY A 156 -4.92 16.31 6.51
CA GLY A 156 -4.13 15.51 5.60
C GLY A 156 -2.67 15.33 6.01
N ALA A 157 -2.06 16.35 6.60
CA ALA A 157 -0.71 16.28 7.16
C ALA A 157 -0.67 15.43 8.44
N ALA A 158 -1.68 15.54 9.30
CA ALA A 158 -1.81 14.73 10.51
C ALA A 158 -1.96 13.24 10.17
N ASP A 159 -2.80 12.89 9.20
CA ASP A 159 -2.96 11.52 8.72
C ASP A 159 -1.64 10.95 8.16
N ALA A 160 -0.91 11.75 7.38
CA ALA A 160 0.38 11.36 6.86
C ALA A 160 1.42 11.15 7.98
N ALA A 161 1.41 11.99 9.01
CA ALA A 161 2.28 11.85 10.18
C ALA A 161 1.98 10.56 10.95
N ALA A 162 0.70 10.27 11.17
CA ALA A 162 0.26 9.05 11.83
C ALA A 162 0.66 7.79 11.02
N ALA A 163 0.44 7.82 9.71
CA ALA A 163 0.85 6.72 8.81
C ALA A 163 2.36 6.51 8.80
N LEU A 164 3.14 7.59 8.79
CA LEU A 164 4.60 7.54 8.87
C LEU A 164 5.08 6.94 10.19
N ALA A 165 4.51 7.37 11.32
CA ALA A 165 4.84 6.84 12.64
C ALA A 165 4.52 5.34 12.73
N HIS A 166 3.37 4.92 12.20
CA HIS A 166 3.01 3.52 12.13
C HIS A 166 3.99 2.71 11.28
N ALA A 167 4.33 3.18 10.07
CA ALA A 167 5.26 2.49 9.18
C ALA A 167 6.67 2.35 9.80
N ARG A 168 7.15 3.39 10.50
CA ARG A 168 8.44 3.37 11.22
C ARG A 168 8.48 2.41 12.39
N ALA A 169 7.36 2.24 13.10
CA ALA A 169 7.27 1.26 14.18
C ALA A 169 7.43 -0.18 13.67
N LEU A 170 7.06 -0.42 12.40
CA LEU A 170 7.16 -1.74 11.77
C LEU A 170 8.51 -1.98 11.08
N SER A 171 9.11 -0.95 10.48
CA SER A 171 10.37 -1.08 9.74
C SER A 171 11.11 0.25 9.57
N GLY A 172 12.44 0.21 9.55
CA GLY A 172 13.26 1.33 9.07
C GLY A 172 13.45 1.26 7.55
N SER A 173 13.31 2.40 6.86
CA SER A 173 13.55 2.51 5.42
C SER A 173 13.96 3.95 5.06
N ALA A 174 14.88 4.09 4.11
CA ALA A 174 15.28 5.40 3.58
C ALA A 174 14.10 6.18 2.98
N LEU A 175 13.10 5.48 2.44
CA LEU A 175 11.87 6.09 1.93
C LEU A 175 11.06 6.79 3.04
N LEU A 176 11.05 6.21 4.24
CA LEU A 176 10.37 6.79 5.40
C LEU A 176 11.13 8.01 5.92
N ASP A 177 12.46 8.01 5.84
CA ASP A 177 13.28 9.17 6.21
C ASP A 177 13.13 10.32 5.21
N ASP A 178 13.00 10.02 3.92
CA ASP A 178 12.64 11.01 2.90
C ASP A 178 11.23 11.58 3.14
N ALA A 179 10.25 10.72 3.42
CA ALA A 179 8.88 11.14 3.69
C ALA A 179 8.79 12.06 4.91
N ASP A 180 9.53 11.76 5.97
CA ASP A 180 9.62 12.57 7.18
C ASP A 180 10.21 13.96 6.96
N ARG A 181 11.28 14.03 6.16
CA ARG A 181 11.87 15.32 5.77
C ARG A 181 10.86 16.16 5.00
N LEU A 182 10.16 15.56 4.03
CA LEU A 182 9.14 16.26 3.25
C LEU A 182 7.96 16.70 4.12
N LEU A 183 7.50 15.84 5.03
CA LEU A 183 6.37 16.17 5.90
C LEU A 183 6.72 17.25 6.93
N THR A 184 7.94 17.21 7.48
CA THR A 184 8.47 18.25 8.37
C THR A 184 8.60 19.59 7.64
N ALA A 185 9.14 19.58 6.41
CA ALA A 185 9.22 20.79 5.59
C ALA A 185 7.83 21.33 5.24
N PHE A 186 6.89 20.46 4.87
CA PHE A 186 5.52 20.84 4.53
C PHE A 186 4.76 21.40 5.72
N THR A 187 4.82 20.76 6.89
CA THR A 187 4.14 21.23 8.11
C THR A 187 4.74 22.54 8.62
N GLY A 188 6.06 22.70 8.54
CA GLY A 188 6.72 23.97 8.81
C GLY A 188 6.26 25.08 7.87
N ALA A 189 6.23 24.81 6.55
CA ALA A 189 5.72 25.77 5.56
C ALA A 189 4.23 26.07 5.74
N LEU A 190 3.40 25.09 6.10
CA LEU A 190 1.98 25.30 6.36
C LEU A 190 1.75 26.18 7.60
N ALA A 191 2.60 26.06 8.62
CA ALA A 191 2.54 26.88 9.82
C ALA A 191 2.99 28.34 9.59
N SER A 192 4.01 28.57 8.75
CA SER A 192 4.59 29.91 8.54
C SER A 192 4.20 30.61 7.24
N ASP A 193 3.81 29.87 6.20
CA ASP A 193 3.40 30.39 4.88
C ASP A 193 2.31 29.52 4.22
N PRO A 194 1.08 29.48 4.78
CA PRO A 194 -0.03 28.67 4.26
C PRO A 194 -0.41 29.00 2.81
N LEU A 195 -0.20 30.23 2.34
CA LEU A 195 -0.51 30.62 0.95
C LEU A 195 0.49 30.05 -0.07
N SER A 196 1.72 29.72 0.36
CA SER A 196 2.72 29.07 -0.49
C SER A 196 2.82 27.56 -0.28
N ALA A 197 2.11 26.99 0.71
CA ALA A 197 2.16 25.58 1.01
C ALA A 197 1.66 24.75 -0.19
N ASP A 198 2.58 24.03 -0.83
CA ASP A 198 2.29 23.21 -2.01
C ASP A 198 1.74 21.82 -1.60
N PRO A 199 0.47 21.50 -1.92
CA PRO A 199 -0.11 20.19 -1.61
C PRO A 199 0.63 19.01 -2.29
N SER A 200 1.39 19.27 -3.35
CA SER A 200 2.17 18.24 -4.05
C SER A 200 3.24 17.61 -3.16
N VAL A 201 3.82 18.39 -2.24
CA VAL A 201 4.83 17.91 -1.28
C VAL A 201 4.20 16.89 -0.31
N LEU A 202 3.01 17.19 0.19
CA LEU A 202 2.25 16.27 1.04
C LEU A 202 1.86 15.00 0.27
N ALA A 203 1.41 15.13 -0.97
CA ALA A 203 1.10 13.98 -1.82
C ALA A 203 2.33 13.10 -2.06
N ARG A 204 3.50 13.70 -2.26
CA ARG A 204 4.77 12.98 -2.44
C ARG A 204 5.19 12.25 -1.16
N ALA A 205 5.06 12.87 0.00
CA ALA A 205 5.34 12.22 1.29
C ALA A 205 4.45 10.98 1.49
N ARG A 206 3.14 11.11 1.21
CA ARG A 206 2.18 9.99 1.28
C ARG A 206 2.55 8.85 0.33
N GLU A 207 2.96 9.19 -0.89
CA GLU A 207 3.38 8.19 -1.87
C GLU A 207 4.61 7.42 -1.40
N LEU A 208 5.60 8.08 -0.81
CA LEU A 208 6.77 7.43 -0.25
C LEU A 208 6.40 6.48 0.91
N ILE A 209 5.49 6.92 1.79
CA ILE A 209 4.97 6.08 2.89
C ILE A 209 4.26 4.84 2.32
N ALA A 210 3.38 5.02 1.34
CA ALA A 210 2.65 3.92 0.71
C ALA A 210 3.59 2.93 -0.02
N ARG A 211 4.63 3.42 -0.69
CA ARG A 211 5.65 2.57 -1.34
C ARG A 211 6.44 1.76 -0.30
N ALA A 212 6.87 2.38 0.79
CA ALA A 212 7.57 1.68 1.87
C ALA A 212 6.71 0.58 2.49
N ASP A 213 5.41 0.85 2.70
CA ASP A 213 4.48 -0.12 3.23
C ASP A 213 4.20 -1.29 2.27
N ALA A 214 4.12 -1.00 0.96
CA ALA A 214 3.99 -2.01 -0.07
C ALA A 214 5.23 -2.92 -0.13
N GLU A 215 6.44 -2.35 -0.10
CA GLU A 215 7.70 -3.12 -0.08
C GLU A 215 7.77 -4.05 1.13
N ARG A 216 7.41 -3.53 2.31
CA ARG A 216 7.32 -4.31 3.56
C ARG A 216 6.32 -5.46 3.43
N THR A 217 5.12 -5.18 2.91
CA THR A 217 4.06 -6.18 2.75
C THR A 217 4.50 -7.27 1.79
N SER A 218 5.04 -6.93 0.62
CA SER A 218 5.55 -7.91 -0.35
C SER A 218 6.69 -8.76 0.24
N ALA A 219 7.60 -8.18 1.02
CA ALA A 219 8.64 -8.94 1.72
C ALA A 219 8.05 -9.92 2.75
N SER A 220 7.00 -9.52 3.47
CA SER A 220 6.31 -10.37 4.44
C SER A 220 5.57 -11.53 3.77
N GLU A 221 4.92 -11.30 2.64
CA GLU A 221 4.23 -12.33 1.85
C GLU A 221 5.22 -13.33 1.26
N LEU A 222 6.34 -12.85 0.69
CA LEU A 222 7.40 -13.72 0.18
C LEU A 222 7.97 -14.60 1.29
N ARG A 223 8.18 -14.03 2.49
CA ARG A 223 8.64 -14.79 3.65
C ARG A 223 7.63 -15.86 4.05
N ALA A 224 6.35 -15.51 4.19
CA ALA A 224 5.29 -16.47 4.54
C ALA A 224 5.19 -17.61 3.52
N TRP A 225 5.32 -17.29 2.23
CA TRP A 225 5.35 -18.29 1.16
C TRP A 225 6.57 -19.22 1.26
N LEU A 226 7.77 -18.67 1.51
CA LEU A 226 8.99 -19.47 1.70
C LEU A 226 8.90 -20.36 2.95
N GLU A 227 8.34 -19.85 4.05
CA GLU A 227 8.10 -20.61 5.26
C GLU A 227 7.15 -21.79 5.03
N GLN A 228 6.07 -21.58 4.24
CA GLN A 228 5.19 -22.68 3.85
C GLN A 228 5.95 -23.73 3.04
N ARG A 229 6.74 -23.31 2.05
CA ARG A 229 7.53 -24.25 1.25
C ARG A 229 8.57 -25.02 2.06
N LEU A 230 9.14 -24.42 3.10
CA LEU A 230 10.01 -25.13 4.04
C LEU A 230 9.25 -26.17 4.86
N ARG A 231 8.00 -25.88 5.28
CA ARG A 231 7.14 -26.88 5.92
C ARG A 231 6.87 -28.06 4.98
N ASP A 232 6.49 -27.77 3.74
CA ASP A 232 6.23 -28.80 2.72
C ASP A 232 7.50 -29.65 2.45
N ALA A 233 8.67 -29.02 2.41
CA ALA A 233 9.95 -29.71 2.27
C ALA A 233 10.25 -30.65 3.45
N ARG A 234 9.98 -30.23 4.69
CA ARG A 234 10.14 -31.10 5.88
C ARG A 234 9.19 -32.28 5.84
N GLN A 235 7.95 -32.09 5.38
CA GLN A 235 7.01 -33.18 5.15
C GLN A 235 7.52 -34.15 4.07
N LEU A 236 8.03 -33.65 2.96
CA LEU A 236 8.62 -34.46 1.90
C LEU A 236 9.81 -35.30 2.40
N CYS A 237 10.64 -34.75 3.29
CA CYS A 237 11.70 -35.52 3.97
C CYS A 237 11.15 -36.72 4.76
N ALA A 238 10.06 -36.53 5.52
CA ALA A 238 9.43 -37.61 6.27
C ALA A 238 8.83 -38.71 5.36
N GLU A 239 8.28 -38.30 4.21
CA GLU A 239 7.82 -39.24 3.18
C GLU A 239 8.96 -40.05 2.57
N ILE A 240 10.08 -39.39 2.25
CA ILE A 240 11.29 -40.05 1.74
C ILE A 240 11.82 -41.06 2.74
N GLU A 241 11.84 -40.73 4.03
CA GLU A 241 12.31 -41.64 5.08
C GLU A 241 11.42 -42.89 5.17
N THR A 242 10.10 -42.71 5.08
CA THR A 242 9.15 -43.81 5.07
C THR A 242 9.29 -44.68 3.82
N ALA A 243 9.46 -44.07 2.64
CA ALA A 243 9.69 -44.78 1.40
C ALA A 243 11.04 -45.52 1.39
N ALA A 244 12.09 -44.95 1.99
CA ALA A 244 13.38 -45.58 2.14
C ALA A 244 13.28 -46.85 3.01
N ARG A 245 12.64 -46.76 4.17
CA ARG A 245 12.35 -47.93 5.03
C ARG A 245 11.58 -49.02 4.28
N ALA A 246 10.56 -48.64 3.51
CA ALA A 246 9.77 -49.60 2.73
C ALA A 246 10.60 -50.27 1.62
N ALA A 247 11.43 -49.50 0.92
CA ALA A 247 12.32 -50.03 -0.12
C ALA A 247 13.36 -51.01 0.46
N ASP A 248 13.96 -50.66 1.60
CA ASP A 248 14.93 -51.53 2.29
C ASP A 248 14.27 -52.79 2.85
N ALA A 249 13.06 -52.71 3.39
CA ALA A 249 12.30 -53.86 3.84
C ALA A 249 11.94 -54.80 2.68
N ALA A 250 11.43 -54.27 1.56
CA ALA A 250 11.11 -55.05 0.37
C ALA A 250 12.35 -55.73 -0.22
N ARG A 251 13.47 -55.00 -0.28
CA ARG A 251 14.77 -55.55 -0.72
C ARG A 251 15.25 -56.65 0.20
N SER A 252 15.20 -56.45 1.52
CA SER A 252 15.64 -57.44 2.51
C SER A 252 14.78 -58.71 2.46
N ALA A 253 13.47 -58.57 2.22
CA ALA A 253 12.57 -59.72 2.04
C ALA A 253 12.85 -60.52 0.76
N ALA A 254 13.35 -59.85 -0.29
CA ALA A 254 13.72 -60.46 -1.56
C ALA A 254 15.18 -60.98 -1.58
N ALA A 255 16.04 -60.46 -0.70
CA ALA A 255 17.45 -60.84 -0.60
C ALA A 255 17.63 -62.34 -0.36
N GLY A 256 18.60 -62.95 -1.05
CA GLY A 256 18.86 -64.39 -1.02
C GLY A 256 17.81 -65.25 -1.75
N ARG A 257 16.60 -64.74 -2.02
CA ARG A 257 15.54 -65.44 -2.75
C ARG A 257 15.63 -65.26 -4.26
N PHE A 258 16.21 -64.16 -4.72
CA PHE A 258 16.44 -63.83 -6.13
C PHE A 258 17.90 -63.45 -6.37
N PRO A 259 18.40 -63.53 -7.61
CA PRO A 259 19.72 -63.03 -7.96
C PRO A 259 19.88 -61.54 -7.61
N GLU A 260 21.03 -61.15 -7.06
CA GLU A 260 21.27 -59.78 -6.58
C GLU A 260 21.08 -58.72 -7.67
N HIS A 261 21.43 -59.03 -8.92
CA HIS A 261 21.30 -58.12 -10.06
C HIS A 261 19.84 -57.83 -10.46
N THR A 262 18.88 -58.66 -10.01
CA THR A 262 17.44 -58.45 -10.28
C THR A 262 16.80 -57.50 -9.26
N LEU A 263 17.46 -57.27 -8.11
CA LEU A 263 16.94 -56.42 -7.04
C LEU A 263 17.22 -54.94 -7.34
N SER A 264 16.19 -54.11 -7.21
CA SER A 264 16.33 -52.67 -7.35
C SER A 264 16.84 -52.03 -6.06
N ARG A 265 17.81 -51.11 -6.18
CA ARG A 265 18.35 -50.33 -5.06
C ARG A 265 18.56 -48.89 -5.50
N VAL A 266 18.00 -47.95 -4.75
CA VAL A 266 18.25 -46.53 -4.93
C VAL A 266 19.50 -46.13 -4.15
N ARG A 267 20.41 -45.42 -4.81
CA ARG A 267 21.58 -44.80 -4.19
C ARG A 267 21.45 -43.28 -4.26
N GLY A 268 22.08 -42.58 -3.34
CA GLY A 268 22.20 -41.12 -3.37
C GLY A 268 22.21 -40.53 -1.97
N GLU A 269 22.58 -39.26 -1.90
CA GLU A 269 22.70 -38.49 -0.66
C GLU A 269 21.36 -38.34 0.09
N ASP A 270 21.48 -38.14 1.39
CA ASP A 270 20.34 -37.89 2.27
C ASP A 270 19.88 -36.43 2.12
N PRO A 271 18.66 -36.19 1.59
CA PRO A 271 18.14 -34.83 1.38
C PRO A 271 18.00 -34.02 2.68
N ARG A 272 18.02 -34.67 3.86
CA ARG A 272 17.95 -33.99 5.16
C ARG A 272 19.14 -33.09 5.44
N THR A 273 20.34 -33.45 4.97
CA THR A 273 21.55 -32.67 5.20
C THR A 273 21.48 -31.33 4.48
N GLU A 274 21.08 -31.34 3.21
CA GLU A 274 20.90 -30.12 2.42
C GLU A 274 19.74 -29.27 2.97
N LEU A 275 18.63 -29.89 3.38
CA LEU A 275 17.50 -29.17 3.99
C LEU A 275 17.89 -28.49 5.31
N ALA A 276 18.68 -29.13 6.16
CA ALA A 276 19.20 -28.53 7.40
C ALA A 276 20.05 -27.28 7.12
N GLY A 277 20.84 -27.28 6.05
CA GLY A 277 21.57 -26.10 5.59
C GLY A 277 20.65 -24.96 5.12
N ILE A 278 19.52 -25.30 4.48
CA ILE A 278 18.51 -24.31 4.08
C ILE A 278 17.77 -23.77 5.32
N ASP A 279 17.45 -24.62 6.30
CA ASP A 279 16.85 -24.21 7.57
C ASP A 279 17.77 -23.27 8.36
N ALA A 280 19.09 -23.50 8.34
CA ALA A 280 20.06 -22.59 8.94
C ALA A 280 20.07 -21.20 8.27
N LEU A 281 19.92 -21.13 6.94
CA LEU A 281 19.77 -19.85 6.22
C LEU A 281 18.48 -19.13 6.61
N ALA A 282 17.38 -19.86 6.79
CA ALA A 282 16.11 -19.31 7.25
C ALA A 282 16.23 -18.74 8.67
N ALA A 283 16.87 -19.48 9.58
CA ALA A 283 17.13 -19.05 10.95
C ALA A 283 18.04 -17.80 11.00
N ALA A 284 19.00 -17.70 10.08
CA ALA A 284 19.87 -16.52 9.93
C ALA A 284 19.18 -15.33 9.22
N GLY A 285 17.91 -15.45 8.82
CA GLY A 285 17.18 -14.39 8.11
C GLY A 285 17.62 -14.16 6.67
N GLN A 286 18.42 -15.05 6.09
CA GLN A 286 18.97 -14.93 4.73
C GLN A 286 17.97 -15.43 3.67
N TRP A 287 16.73 -14.93 3.72
CA TRP A 287 15.62 -15.31 2.85
C TRP A 287 15.92 -15.23 1.34
N PRO A 288 16.67 -14.23 0.82
CA PRO A 288 16.98 -14.16 -0.61
C PRO A 288 17.74 -15.38 -1.16
N LEU A 289 18.49 -16.09 -0.31
CA LEU A 289 19.28 -17.26 -0.73
C LEU A 289 18.48 -18.57 -0.74
N ILE A 290 17.27 -18.58 -0.15
CA ILE A 290 16.50 -19.80 0.08
C ILE A 290 15.79 -20.27 -1.18
N ALA A 291 15.12 -19.36 -1.91
CA ALA A 291 14.26 -19.70 -3.05
C ALA A 291 14.93 -20.60 -4.13
N PRO A 292 16.14 -20.26 -4.65
CA PRO A 292 16.79 -21.10 -5.66
C PRO A 292 17.27 -22.45 -5.10
N ARG A 293 17.75 -22.47 -3.85
CA ARG A 293 18.21 -23.69 -3.18
C ARG A 293 17.06 -24.65 -2.92
N LEU A 294 15.95 -24.14 -2.38
CA LEU A 294 14.76 -24.93 -2.08
C LEU A 294 14.11 -25.51 -3.34
N THR A 295 14.16 -24.77 -4.46
CA THR A 295 13.65 -25.27 -5.75
C THR A 295 14.48 -26.45 -6.26
N THR A 296 15.81 -26.33 -6.23
CA THR A 296 16.72 -27.40 -6.64
C THR A 296 16.59 -28.63 -5.74
N TRP A 297 16.54 -28.40 -4.42
CA TRP A 297 16.34 -29.43 -3.42
C TRP A 297 15.01 -30.18 -3.64
N ASN A 298 13.90 -29.47 -3.84
CA ASN A 298 12.57 -30.08 -3.98
C ASN A 298 12.49 -31.00 -5.20
N ARG A 299 13.10 -30.60 -6.32
CA ARG A 299 13.20 -31.45 -7.52
C ARG A 299 13.94 -32.75 -7.21
N ARG A 300 15.14 -32.67 -6.62
CA ARG A 300 15.96 -33.85 -6.27
C ARG A 300 15.26 -34.75 -5.26
N ALA A 301 14.61 -34.17 -4.25
CA ALA A 301 13.85 -34.89 -3.24
C ALA A 301 12.66 -35.65 -3.86
N THR A 302 11.93 -35.04 -4.78
CA THR A 302 10.81 -35.66 -5.49
C THR A 302 11.25 -36.80 -6.41
N GLU A 303 12.36 -36.60 -7.16
CA GLU A 303 12.98 -37.64 -7.98
C GLU A 303 13.40 -38.84 -7.12
N ARG A 304 14.01 -38.60 -5.96
CA ARG A 304 14.40 -39.65 -5.00
C ARG A 304 13.20 -40.38 -4.43
N LEU A 305 12.14 -39.68 -4.01
CA LEU A 305 10.92 -40.29 -3.49
C LEU A 305 10.30 -41.24 -4.52
N THR A 306 10.22 -40.80 -5.77
CA THR A 306 9.71 -41.59 -6.89
C THR A 306 10.55 -42.84 -7.10
N ALA A 307 11.88 -42.69 -7.13
CA ALA A 307 12.80 -43.81 -7.28
C ALA A 307 12.67 -44.84 -6.13
N LEU A 308 12.55 -44.37 -4.89
CA LEU A 308 12.37 -45.23 -3.71
C LEU A 308 11.07 -46.03 -3.78
N ARG A 309 9.95 -45.37 -4.12
CA ARG A 309 8.65 -46.03 -4.30
C ARG A 309 8.71 -47.07 -5.43
N ALA A 310 9.36 -46.75 -6.55
CA ALA A 310 9.54 -47.69 -7.66
C ALA A 310 10.39 -48.90 -7.26
N ALA A 311 11.48 -48.70 -6.51
CA ALA A 311 12.33 -49.80 -6.03
C ALA A 311 11.59 -50.71 -5.05
N ALA A 312 10.81 -50.13 -4.12
CA ALA A 312 9.97 -50.90 -3.20
C ALA A 312 8.94 -51.75 -3.95
N ALA A 313 8.23 -51.14 -4.91
CA ALA A 313 7.22 -51.82 -5.73
C ALA A 313 7.83 -52.94 -6.57
N HIS A 314 8.99 -52.69 -7.20
CA HIS A 314 9.70 -53.71 -7.98
C HIS A 314 10.07 -54.92 -7.13
N ASN A 315 10.75 -54.72 -6.00
CA ASN A 315 11.21 -55.82 -5.15
C ASN A 315 10.04 -56.60 -4.52
N ALA A 316 8.97 -55.90 -4.12
CA ALA A 316 7.74 -56.54 -3.64
C ALA A 316 7.03 -57.32 -4.76
N GLY A 317 7.03 -56.79 -5.99
CA GLY A 317 6.47 -57.43 -7.17
C GLY A 317 7.12 -58.76 -7.49
N LEU A 318 8.45 -58.87 -7.38
CA LEU A 318 9.16 -60.15 -7.57
C LEU A 318 8.66 -61.24 -6.61
N LEU A 319 8.44 -60.88 -5.34
CA LEU A 319 7.92 -61.80 -4.33
C LEU A 319 6.46 -62.19 -4.61
N ALA A 320 5.63 -61.21 -5.00
CA ALA A 320 4.24 -61.43 -5.34
C ALA A 320 4.10 -62.38 -6.53
N GLU A 321 4.87 -62.14 -7.60
CA GLU A 321 4.88 -63.01 -8.79
C GLU A 321 5.30 -64.44 -8.44
N ARG A 322 6.36 -64.61 -7.64
CA ARG A 322 6.78 -65.95 -7.19
C ARG A 322 5.66 -66.67 -6.44
N ASN A 323 4.95 -65.96 -5.56
CA ASN A 323 3.85 -66.54 -4.79
C ASN A 323 2.64 -66.86 -5.68
N GLU A 324 2.34 -66.02 -6.66
CA GLU A 324 1.28 -66.27 -7.64
C GLU A 324 1.60 -67.53 -8.47
N LEU A 325 2.82 -67.67 -8.99
CA LEU A 325 3.23 -68.84 -9.75
C LEU A 325 3.15 -70.13 -8.93
N ARG A 326 3.47 -70.07 -7.63
CA ARG A 326 3.27 -71.20 -6.70
C ARG A 326 1.80 -71.58 -6.58
N GLY A 327 0.93 -70.60 -6.31
CA GLY A 327 -0.51 -70.84 -6.22
C GLY A 327 -1.09 -71.40 -7.52
N ARG A 328 -0.63 -70.90 -8.68
CA ARG A 328 -1.03 -71.43 -10.00
C ARG A 328 -0.58 -72.88 -10.20
N LEU A 329 0.68 -73.20 -9.87
CA LEU A 329 1.18 -74.57 -9.94
C LEU A 329 0.36 -75.51 -9.05
N ASP A 330 0.08 -75.10 -7.81
CA ASP A 330 -0.72 -75.88 -6.87
C ASP A 330 -2.15 -76.13 -7.40
N ALA A 331 -2.78 -75.12 -7.99
CA ALA A 331 -4.09 -75.25 -8.63
C ALA A 331 -4.07 -76.22 -9.83
N TYR A 332 -3.05 -76.14 -10.69
CA TYR A 332 -2.91 -77.07 -11.82
C TYR A 332 -2.63 -78.51 -11.36
N ARG A 333 -1.85 -78.71 -10.30
CA ARG A 333 -1.64 -80.04 -9.68
C ARG A 333 -2.93 -80.59 -9.10
N ALA A 334 -3.72 -79.78 -8.40
CA ALA A 334 -5.04 -80.19 -7.90
C ALA A 334 -5.99 -80.57 -9.05
N LYS A 335 -5.95 -79.84 -10.18
CA LYS A 335 -6.74 -80.17 -11.38
C LYS A 335 -6.32 -81.51 -12.00
N ALA A 336 -5.02 -81.77 -12.11
CA ALA A 336 -4.49 -83.03 -12.62
C ALA A 336 -4.93 -84.22 -11.74
N LEU A 337 -4.83 -84.08 -10.41
CA LEU A 337 -5.27 -85.09 -9.44
C LEU A 337 -6.77 -85.42 -9.58
N ARG A 338 -7.64 -84.41 -9.66
CA ARG A 338 -9.09 -84.61 -9.84
C ARG A 338 -9.46 -85.35 -11.13
N ARG A 339 -8.59 -85.30 -12.14
CA ARG A 339 -8.76 -85.99 -13.43
C ARG A 339 -8.03 -87.35 -13.48
N GLY A 340 -7.48 -87.81 -12.36
CA GLY A 340 -6.74 -89.07 -12.29
C GLY A 340 -5.44 -89.07 -13.11
N LEU A 341 -4.81 -87.89 -13.27
CA LEU A 341 -3.54 -87.69 -13.98
C LEU A 341 -2.39 -87.40 -13.00
N GLY A 342 -2.53 -87.80 -11.73
CA GLY A 342 -1.58 -87.51 -10.67
C GLY A 342 -0.20 -88.16 -10.85
N GLU A 343 -0.15 -89.30 -11.54
CA GLU A 343 1.06 -90.11 -11.78
C GLU A 343 1.36 -90.22 -13.28
N ASP A 344 0.84 -89.29 -14.08
CA ASP A 344 1.11 -89.28 -15.52
C ASP A 344 2.61 -89.09 -15.77
N GLY A 345 3.21 -90.00 -16.55
CA GLY A 345 4.65 -90.04 -16.79
C GLY A 345 5.21 -88.83 -17.53
N THR A 346 4.36 -88.06 -18.22
CA THR A 346 4.75 -86.82 -18.92
C THR A 346 4.56 -85.57 -18.05
N LEU A 347 3.50 -85.55 -17.22
CA LEU A 347 3.17 -84.39 -16.38
C LEU A 347 4.00 -84.33 -15.09
N THR A 348 4.36 -85.48 -14.52
CA THR A 348 5.10 -85.55 -13.26
C THR A 348 6.48 -84.87 -13.34
N PRO A 349 7.32 -85.14 -14.36
CA PRO A 349 8.62 -84.46 -14.50
C PRO A 349 8.49 -82.95 -14.72
N LEU A 350 7.47 -82.50 -15.46
CA LEU A 350 7.20 -81.08 -15.69
C LEU A 350 6.74 -80.37 -14.40
N ALA A 351 5.91 -81.02 -13.60
CA ALA A 351 5.50 -80.51 -12.29
C ALA A 351 6.69 -80.39 -11.32
N ASP A 352 7.60 -81.36 -11.33
CA ASP A 352 8.81 -81.33 -10.50
C ASP A 352 9.83 -80.30 -10.97
N ALA A 353 9.98 -80.10 -12.28
CA ALA A 353 10.81 -79.03 -12.83
C ALA A 353 10.28 -77.65 -12.42
N ALA A 354 8.97 -77.42 -12.55
CA ALA A 354 8.32 -76.18 -12.11
C ALA A 354 8.44 -75.95 -10.59
N ARG A 355 8.26 -77.00 -9.79
CA ARG A 355 8.45 -76.95 -8.34
C ARG A 355 9.90 -76.62 -7.97
N THR A 356 10.87 -77.28 -8.60
CA THR A 356 12.29 -77.03 -8.35
C THR A 356 12.64 -75.58 -8.66
N ALA A 357 12.21 -75.09 -9.83
CA ALA A 357 12.45 -73.71 -10.24
C ALA A 357 11.84 -72.67 -9.27
N LEU A 358 10.66 -72.93 -8.69
CA LEU A 358 9.97 -72.02 -7.77
C LEU A 358 10.47 -72.08 -6.32
N TYR A 359 11.03 -73.20 -5.87
CA TYR A 359 11.43 -73.40 -4.48
C TYR A 359 12.94 -73.33 -4.25
N GLN A 360 13.75 -73.35 -5.32
CA GLN A 360 15.17 -73.04 -5.23
C GLN A 360 15.42 -71.57 -4.85
N ALA A 361 16.60 -71.32 -4.29
CA ALA A 361 17.10 -69.99 -3.98
C ALA A 361 18.57 -69.91 -4.45
N PRO A 362 18.93 -68.99 -5.36
CA PRO A 362 18.09 -67.94 -5.96
C PRO A 362 17.07 -68.47 -7.00
N CYS A 363 15.88 -67.90 -7.04
CA CYS A 363 14.83 -68.19 -8.01
C CYS A 363 14.98 -67.31 -9.25
N ASP A 364 15.08 -67.92 -10.43
CA ASP A 364 14.92 -67.22 -11.72
C ASP A 364 13.43 -67.24 -12.09
N LEU A 365 12.77 -66.06 -12.05
CA LEU A 365 11.36 -65.93 -12.36
C LEU A 365 11.02 -66.25 -13.81
N ASN A 366 11.92 -65.96 -14.76
CA ASN A 366 11.67 -66.25 -16.17
C ASN A 366 11.67 -67.77 -16.41
N ALA A 367 12.67 -68.46 -15.85
CA ALA A 367 12.74 -69.92 -15.91
C ALA A 367 11.55 -70.57 -15.18
N ALA A 368 11.18 -70.06 -14.00
CA ALA A 368 10.03 -70.56 -13.24
C ALA A 368 8.70 -70.36 -13.99
N ARG A 369 8.51 -69.19 -14.62
CA ARG A 369 7.33 -68.88 -15.43
C ARG A 369 7.22 -69.82 -16.64
N ALA A 370 8.33 -70.04 -17.34
CA ALA A 370 8.38 -70.98 -18.47
C ALA A 370 8.06 -72.42 -18.04
N ALA A 371 8.60 -72.87 -16.91
CA ALA A 371 8.34 -74.22 -16.40
C ALA A 371 6.88 -74.43 -15.98
N VAL A 372 6.24 -73.44 -15.32
CA VAL A 372 4.81 -73.49 -14.98
C VAL A 372 3.94 -73.47 -16.24
N GLY A 373 4.31 -72.66 -17.24
CA GLY A 373 3.62 -72.62 -18.54
C GLY A 373 3.68 -73.94 -19.28
N ALA A 374 4.85 -74.56 -19.37
CA ALA A 374 5.02 -75.88 -20.00
C ALA A 374 4.18 -76.97 -19.32
N TYR A 375 4.10 -76.97 -17.98
CA TYR A 375 3.23 -77.88 -17.24
C TYR A 375 1.73 -77.62 -17.52
N GLN A 376 1.31 -76.35 -17.56
CA GLN A 376 -0.07 -75.97 -17.87
C GLN A 376 -0.49 -76.42 -19.28
N GLU A 377 0.36 -76.18 -20.28
CA GLU A 377 0.12 -76.56 -21.67
C GLU A 377 0.01 -78.07 -21.81
N ALA A 378 0.98 -78.83 -21.27
CA ALA A 378 0.96 -80.29 -21.28
C ALA A 378 -0.30 -80.83 -20.59
N LEU A 379 -0.67 -80.30 -19.42
CA LEU A 379 -1.90 -80.71 -18.72
C LEU A 379 -3.15 -80.47 -19.57
N SER A 380 -3.22 -79.34 -20.27
CA SER A 380 -4.37 -78.99 -21.12
C SER A 380 -4.46 -79.92 -22.33
N THR A 381 -3.33 -80.21 -22.98
CA THR A 381 -3.26 -81.14 -24.11
C THR A 381 -3.61 -82.57 -23.70
N THR A 382 -3.11 -83.06 -22.55
CA THR A 382 -3.43 -84.40 -22.04
C THR A 382 -4.90 -84.54 -21.65
N ILE A 383 -5.50 -83.51 -21.05
CA ILE A 383 -6.95 -83.51 -20.77
C ILE A 383 -7.74 -83.56 -22.08
N ALA A 384 -7.41 -82.71 -23.06
CA ALA A 384 -8.10 -82.68 -24.35
C ALA A 384 -7.98 -84.02 -25.10
N ALA A 385 -6.80 -84.64 -25.09
CA ALA A 385 -6.58 -85.95 -25.69
C ALA A 385 -7.34 -87.09 -24.99
N ARG A 386 -7.61 -86.96 -23.68
CA ARG A 386 -8.39 -87.92 -22.90
C ARG A 386 -9.89 -87.71 -23.06
N ASP A 387 -10.35 -86.48 -23.23
CA ASP A 387 -11.77 -86.16 -23.48
C ASP A 387 -12.17 -86.46 -24.94
N ALA A 388 -11.22 -86.53 -25.87
CA ALA A 388 -11.43 -86.91 -27.27
C ALA A 388 -11.35 -88.43 -27.53
N ARG A 389 -10.95 -89.21 -26.52
CA ARG A 389 -10.98 -90.68 -26.52
C ARG A 389 -12.21 -91.16 -25.76
#